data_AF-A0AAU3JXB9-F1
#
_entry.id   AF-A0AAU3JXB9-F1
#
_cell.length_a   1.000
_cell.length_b   1.000
_cell.length_c   1.000
_cell.angle_alpha   90.00
_cell.angle_beta   90.00
_cell.angle_gamma   90.00
#
_symmetry.space_group_name_H-M   'P 1'
#
loop_
_entity.id
_entity.type
_entity.pdbx_description
1 polymer ?
#
loop_
_entity_poly.entity_id
_entity_poly.type
_entity_poly.pdbx_seq_one_letter_code
_entity_poly.pdbx_strand_id
1 'polypeptide(L)'
;MAEACLATDESAFWMRRAVVSESEPGGITVDPGTLPILGGGDGGDGDAFQQHWEIAVESNDPARAVAALTAAEHRLGCVLEDGRELSTEEAEDDDTDLYSPNYVAVDDTVPRVWMDCKGGMFPHMARTALRIVADELRKAGVRQAHLFTRPAPHTADR
;
A
#
# COMPACT_ATOMS: atom_id res chain seq x y z
N MET A 1 18.20 -9.74 -7.72
CA MET A 1 17.44 -9.97 -8.97
C MET A 1 16.07 -9.26 -8.98
N ALA A 2 15.46 -8.95 -7.82
CA ALA A 2 14.18 -8.22 -7.74
C ALA A 2 14.28 -6.70 -8.03
N GLU A 3 15.41 -6.06 -7.69
CA GLU A 3 15.58 -4.60 -7.80
C GLU A 3 15.61 -4.08 -9.25
N ALA A 4 16.12 -4.86 -10.21
CA ALA A 4 16.24 -4.43 -11.61
C ALA A 4 14.90 -4.31 -12.34
N CYS A 5 13.82 -4.91 -11.82
CA CYS A 5 12.51 -4.84 -12.44
C CYS A 5 11.77 -3.54 -12.09
N LEU A 6 12.07 -2.90 -10.96
CA LEU A 6 11.27 -1.79 -10.41
C LEU A 6 11.33 -0.50 -11.23
N ALA A 7 12.25 -0.37 -12.18
CA ALA A 7 12.45 0.85 -12.98
C ALA A 7 11.96 0.75 -14.43
N THR A 8 11.13 -0.25 -14.78
CA THR A 8 10.67 -0.45 -16.16
C THR A 8 9.20 -0.08 -16.36
N ASP A 9 8.86 0.42 -17.55
CA ASP A 9 7.46 0.64 -17.99
C ASP A 9 6.60 -0.62 -17.85
N GLU A 10 7.22 -1.80 -17.96
CA GLU A 10 6.57 -3.10 -17.80
C GLU A 10 6.13 -3.35 -16.35
N SER A 11 6.95 -3.01 -15.36
CA SER A 11 6.59 -3.15 -13.95
C SER A 11 5.48 -2.18 -13.53
N ALA A 12 5.53 -0.93 -14.01
CA ALA A 12 4.44 0.02 -13.79
C ALA A 12 3.12 -0.47 -14.41
N PHE A 13 3.18 -1.08 -15.60
CA PHE A 13 2.02 -1.71 -16.23
C PHE A 13 1.44 -2.87 -15.40
N TRP A 14 2.30 -3.79 -14.92
CA TRP A 14 1.85 -4.90 -14.08
C TRP A 14 1.29 -4.45 -12.74
N MET A 15 1.90 -3.45 -12.10
CA MET A 15 1.38 -2.83 -10.88
C MET A 15 -0.02 -2.25 -11.11
N ARG A 16 -0.20 -1.45 -12.17
CA ARG A 16 -1.50 -0.89 -12.51
C ARG A 16 -2.58 -1.97 -12.69
N ARG A 17 -2.24 -3.07 -13.37
CA ARG A 17 -3.17 -4.19 -13.54
C ARG A 17 -3.51 -4.89 -12.22
N ALA A 18 -2.51 -5.09 -11.37
CA ALA A 18 -2.67 -5.70 -10.05
C ALA A 18 -3.62 -4.86 -9.18
N VAL A 19 -3.40 -3.55 -9.10
CA VAL A 19 -4.19 -2.59 -8.33
C VAL A 19 -5.64 -2.52 -8.83
N VAL A 20 -5.84 -2.34 -10.14
CA VAL A 20 -7.20 -2.27 -10.72
C VAL A 20 -7.98 -3.58 -10.52
N SER A 21 -7.30 -4.72 -10.48
CA SER A 21 -7.96 -6.02 -10.28
C SER A 21 -8.63 -6.17 -8.91
N GLU A 22 -8.29 -5.33 -7.94
CA GLU A 22 -8.89 -5.31 -6.61
C GLU A 22 -10.15 -4.42 -6.52
N SER A 23 -10.53 -3.75 -7.62
CA SER A 23 -11.79 -2.99 -7.69
C SER A 23 -13.01 -3.90 -7.84
N GLU A 24 -14.07 -3.60 -7.10
CA GLU A 24 -15.37 -4.25 -7.20
C GLU A 24 -16.42 -3.25 -7.77
N PRO A 25 -17.02 -3.50 -8.95
CA PRO A 25 -18.04 -2.62 -9.52
C PRO A 25 -19.22 -2.40 -8.56
N GLY A 26 -19.52 -1.13 -8.26
CA GLY A 26 -20.60 -0.76 -7.32
C GLY A 26 -20.24 -0.92 -5.83
N GLY A 27 -19.00 -1.36 -5.53
CA GLY A 27 -18.47 -1.54 -4.18
C GLY A 27 -17.27 -0.65 -3.91
N ILE A 28 -16.20 -1.24 -3.38
CA ILE A 28 -14.92 -0.58 -3.13
C ILE A 28 -14.11 -0.58 -4.43
N THR A 29 -13.68 0.60 -4.87
CA THR A 29 -12.91 0.78 -6.11
C THR A 29 -11.53 1.32 -5.80
N VAL A 30 -10.57 1.08 -6.69
CA VAL A 30 -9.17 1.47 -6.50
C VAL A 30 -8.70 2.27 -7.70
N ASP A 31 -8.10 3.44 -7.46
CA ASP A 31 -7.47 4.24 -8.50
C ASP A 31 -6.29 3.47 -9.11
N PRO A 32 -6.15 3.42 -10.45
CA PRO A 32 -5.06 2.68 -11.11
C PRO A 32 -3.63 3.13 -10.72
N GLY A 33 -3.46 4.36 -10.22
CA GLY A 33 -2.19 4.90 -9.74
C GLY A 33 -1.94 4.67 -8.24
N THR A 34 -2.80 3.92 -7.56
CA THR A 34 -2.61 3.58 -6.14
C THR A 34 -1.39 2.68 -5.96
N LEU A 35 -0.58 2.96 -4.93
CA LEU A 35 0.65 2.25 -4.60
C LEU A 35 1.60 2.09 -5.80
N PRO A 36 1.99 3.20 -6.45
CA PRO A 36 2.79 3.12 -7.66
C PRO A 36 4.16 2.50 -7.36
N ILE A 37 4.70 1.77 -8.35
CA ILE A 37 6.13 1.49 -8.37
C ILE A 37 6.81 2.79 -8.78
N LEU A 38 7.53 3.37 -7.83
CA LEU A 38 8.38 4.52 -8.08
C LEU A 38 9.76 3.97 -8.37
N GLY A 39 10.11 3.88 -9.65
CA GLY A 39 11.47 3.51 -10.02
C GLY A 39 12.46 4.50 -9.39
N GLY A 40 13.56 4.00 -8.84
CA GLY A 40 14.74 4.83 -8.62
C GLY A 40 15.11 5.41 -9.99
N GLY A 41 15.04 6.74 -10.12
CA GLY A 41 15.16 7.42 -11.41
C GLY A 41 16.43 7.02 -12.17
N ASP A 42 16.35 7.15 -13.49
CA ASP A 42 17.51 7.06 -14.39
C ASP A 42 18.63 8.00 -13.91
N GLY A 43 19.62 7.43 -13.23
CA GLY A 43 20.90 8.07 -12.93
C GLY A 43 21.08 8.55 -11.49
N GLY A 44 21.98 7.88 -10.77
CA GLY A 44 22.74 8.44 -9.66
C GLY A 44 22.30 7.97 -8.28
N ASP A 45 23.13 7.11 -7.68
CA ASP A 45 23.18 6.78 -6.24
C ASP A 45 21.88 6.31 -5.58
N GLY A 46 21.50 5.06 -5.88
CA GLY A 46 21.32 3.98 -4.90
C GLY A 46 20.32 4.08 -3.73
N ASP A 47 19.72 5.23 -3.45
CA ASP A 47 18.74 5.40 -2.39
C ASP A 47 17.35 5.59 -2.99
N ALA A 48 16.42 4.70 -2.60
CA ALA A 48 15.00 4.92 -2.84
C ALA A 48 14.57 6.18 -2.07
N PHE A 49 14.57 7.34 -2.74
CA PHE A 49 14.19 8.63 -2.15
C PHE A 49 12.74 8.67 -1.61
N GLN A 50 11.92 7.67 -1.94
CA GLN A 50 10.58 7.50 -1.38
C GLN A 50 10.48 6.14 -0.69
N GLN A 51 10.41 6.19 0.64
CA GLN A 51 10.12 5.04 1.49
C GLN A 51 8.65 5.00 1.91
N HIS A 52 7.85 6.02 1.57
CA HIS A 52 6.48 6.16 2.06
C HIS A 52 5.45 5.84 0.96
N TRP A 53 4.60 4.85 1.24
CA TRP A 53 3.42 4.51 0.44
C TRP A 53 2.16 4.85 1.23
N GLU A 54 1.17 5.42 0.54
CA GLU A 54 -0.08 5.85 1.15
C GLU A 54 -1.28 5.20 0.48
N ILE A 55 -2.26 4.80 1.29
CA ILE A 55 -3.63 4.51 0.86
C ILE A 55 -4.55 5.52 1.57
N ALA A 56 -5.19 6.38 0.79
CA ALA A 56 -6.28 7.23 1.22
C ALA A 56 -7.62 6.59 0.84
N VAL A 57 -8.65 6.80 1.67
CA VAL A 57 -10.00 6.30 1.44
C VAL A 57 -10.97 7.46 1.33
N GLU A 58 -11.64 7.58 0.19
CA GLU A 58 -12.83 8.43 0.05
C GLU A 58 -14.09 7.59 0.32
N SER A 59 -14.91 8.04 1.26
CA SER A 59 -16.12 7.35 1.72
C SER A 59 -17.14 8.37 2.22
N ASN A 60 -18.43 8.00 2.23
CA ASN A 60 -19.49 8.80 2.85
C ASN A 60 -19.49 8.74 4.39
N ASP A 61 -18.69 7.85 4.99
CA ASP A 61 -18.48 7.75 6.43
C ASP A 61 -16.96 7.72 6.74
N PRO A 62 -16.30 8.88 6.79
CA PRO A 62 -14.85 8.96 7.00
C PRO A 62 -14.42 8.46 8.38
N ALA A 63 -15.27 8.60 9.42
CA ALA A 63 -14.95 8.12 10.76
C ALA A 63 -14.89 6.58 10.81
N ARG A 64 -15.82 5.89 10.15
CA ARG A 64 -15.72 4.43 9.98
C ARG A 64 -14.54 4.01 9.12
N ALA A 65 -14.22 4.78 8.09
CA ALA A 65 -13.06 4.49 7.26
C ALA A 65 -11.75 4.59 8.07
N VAL A 66 -11.60 5.60 8.94
CA VAL A 66 -10.47 5.67 9.90
C VAL A 66 -10.44 4.43 10.80
N ALA A 67 -11.56 4.08 11.43
CA ALA A 67 -11.62 2.90 12.31
C ALA A 67 -11.27 1.59 11.57
N ALA A 68 -11.68 1.45 10.31
CA ALA A 68 -11.31 0.32 9.47
C ALA A 68 -9.81 0.28 9.16
N LEU A 69 -9.19 1.44 8.88
CA LEU A 69 -7.75 1.52 8.64
C LEU A 69 -6.96 1.21 9.91
N THR A 70 -7.39 1.68 11.08
CA THR A 70 -6.78 1.32 12.37
C THR A 70 -6.85 -0.20 12.61
N ALA A 71 -7.95 -0.85 12.23
CA ALA A 71 -8.04 -2.32 12.31
C ALA A 71 -7.14 -3.05 11.31
N ALA A 72 -6.81 -2.41 10.17
CA ALA A 72 -5.93 -2.95 9.14
C ALA A 72 -4.43 -2.80 9.48
N GLU A 73 -4.07 -1.82 10.31
CA GLU A 73 -2.70 -1.35 10.55
C GLU A 73 -1.69 -2.49 10.79
N HIS A 74 -1.99 -3.36 11.75
CA HIS A 74 -1.11 -4.50 12.07
C HIS A 74 -0.94 -5.46 10.89
N ARG A 75 -2.05 -5.83 10.22
CA ARG A 75 -2.03 -6.77 9.09
C ARG A 75 -1.23 -6.22 7.92
N LEU A 76 -1.30 -4.90 7.68
CA LEU A 76 -0.52 -4.24 6.65
C LEU A 76 0.98 -4.35 6.90
N GLY A 77 1.43 -4.24 8.16
CA GLY A 77 2.84 -4.43 8.54
C GLY A 77 3.33 -5.87 8.40
N CYS A 78 2.40 -6.83 8.27
CA CYS A 78 2.68 -8.25 8.15
C CYS A 78 2.64 -8.75 6.69
N VAL A 79 2.46 -7.87 5.70
CA VAL A 79 2.40 -8.32 4.29
C VAL A 79 3.80 -8.44 3.72
N LEU A 80 4.09 -9.57 3.09
CA LEU A 80 5.36 -9.85 2.42
C LEU A 80 5.38 -9.41 0.96
N GLU A 81 6.57 -9.31 0.37
CA GLU A 81 6.75 -9.00 -1.06
C GLU A 81 6.00 -9.95 -2.01
N ASP A 82 5.87 -11.22 -1.62
CA ASP A 82 5.15 -12.26 -2.36
C ASP A 82 3.62 -12.17 -2.21
N GLY A 83 3.12 -11.24 -1.38
CA GLY A 83 1.72 -11.00 -1.09
C GLY A 83 1.12 -11.89 -0.01
N ARG A 84 1.92 -12.71 0.69
CA ARG A 84 1.46 -13.48 1.85
C ARG A 84 1.41 -12.59 3.09
N GLU A 85 0.49 -12.88 4.01
CA GLU A 85 0.49 -12.30 5.35
C GLU A 85 1.31 -13.21 6.28
N LEU A 86 2.20 -12.62 7.08
CA LEU A 86 2.87 -13.31 8.19
C LEU A 86 1.83 -13.81 9.18
N SER A 87 2.00 -15.04 9.64
CA SER A 87 1.34 -15.51 10.85
C SER A 87 1.86 -14.75 12.07
N THR A 88 1.12 -14.78 13.18
CA THR A 88 1.55 -14.17 14.44
C THR A 88 2.90 -14.73 14.89
N GLU A 89 3.14 -16.03 14.71
CA GLU A 89 4.42 -16.66 15.08
C GLU A 89 5.58 -16.14 14.21
N GLU A 90 5.38 -15.99 12.90
CA GLU A 90 6.42 -15.45 12.01
C GLU A 90 6.66 -13.95 12.24
N ALA A 91 5.64 -13.19 12.65
CA ALA A 91 5.76 -11.76 12.95
C ALA A 91 6.50 -11.47 14.26
N GLU A 92 6.55 -12.45 15.17
CA GLU A 92 7.30 -12.39 16.44
C GLU A 92 8.73 -12.93 16.31
N ASP A 93 9.08 -13.53 15.16
CA ASP A 93 10.40 -14.14 14.91
C ASP A 93 11.36 -13.13 14.25
N ASP A 94 12.17 -12.49 15.11
CA ASP A 94 13.20 -11.51 14.73
C ASP A 94 14.34 -12.11 13.88
N ASP A 95 14.45 -13.45 13.75
CA ASP A 95 15.52 -14.13 12.98
C ASP A 95 15.12 -14.41 11.51
N THR A 96 13.97 -13.89 11.05
CA THR A 96 13.51 -14.09 9.67
C THR A 96 13.96 -12.97 8.72
N ASP A 97 14.68 -13.32 7.63
CA ASP A 97 15.08 -12.39 6.54
C ASP A 97 13.90 -12.03 5.60
N LEU A 98 12.67 -11.92 6.13
CA LEU A 98 11.46 -11.70 5.34
C LEU A 98 11.24 -10.20 5.09
N TYR A 99 10.91 -9.84 3.85
CA TYR A 99 10.66 -8.45 3.47
C TYR A 99 9.19 -8.06 3.68
N SER A 100 8.93 -7.18 4.64
CA SER A 100 7.63 -6.53 4.93
C SER A 100 7.81 -5.01 5.16
N PRO A 101 6.72 -4.23 5.29
CA PRO A 101 6.81 -2.84 5.71
C PRO A 101 7.46 -2.70 7.10
N ASN A 102 8.40 -1.77 7.24
CA ASN A 102 9.09 -1.51 8.52
C ASN A 102 8.21 -0.79 9.53
N TYR A 103 7.28 0.02 9.03
CA TYR A 103 6.40 0.85 9.85
C TYR A 103 5.07 1.05 9.11
N VAL A 104 3.97 1.04 9.85
CA VAL A 104 2.64 1.39 9.35
C VAL A 104 2.01 2.35 10.34
N ALA A 105 1.36 3.41 9.85
CA ALA A 105 0.66 4.37 10.68
C ALA A 105 -0.63 4.87 10.03
N VAL A 106 -1.67 4.99 10.85
CA VAL A 106 -2.97 5.55 10.46
C VAL A 106 -3.08 6.99 10.95
N ASP A 107 -3.57 7.88 10.09
CA ASP A 107 -3.99 9.22 10.50
C ASP A 107 -5.35 9.12 11.18
N ASP A 108 -5.44 9.52 12.45
CA ASP A 108 -6.67 9.38 13.24
C ASP A 108 -7.72 10.46 12.92
N THR A 109 -7.35 11.49 12.15
CA THR A 109 -8.23 12.61 11.78
C THR A 109 -8.79 12.49 10.37
N VAL A 110 -8.12 11.75 9.48
CA VAL A 110 -8.53 11.53 8.10
C VAL A 110 -8.25 10.09 7.69
N PRO A 111 -9.10 9.46 6.86
CA PRO A 111 -8.98 8.04 6.53
C PRO A 111 -7.80 7.76 5.59
N ARG A 112 -6.59 7.71 6.16
CA ARG A 112 -5.32 7.51 5.47
C ARG A 112 -4.42 6.58 6.29
N VAL A 113 -3.72 5.69 5.60
CA VAL A 113 -2.68 4.82 6.16
C VAL A 113 -1.40 4.93 5.35
N TRP A 114 -0.26 4.92 6.05
CA TRP A 114 1.07 5.12 5.53
C TRP A 114 1.89 3.87 5.83
N MET A 115 2.72 3.45 4.89
CA MET A 115 3.60 2.29 5.01
C MET A 115 5.03 2.69 4.62
N ASP A 116 6.00 2.35 5.47
CA ASP A 116 7.43 2.47 5.18
C ASP A 116 7.94 1.18 4.53
N CYS A 117 8.29 1.23 3.24
CA CYS A 117 8.81 0.08 2.49
C CYS A 117 10.18 0.40 1.85
N LYS A 118 11.28 0.19 2.59
CA LYS A 118 12.65 0.50 2.14
C LYS A 118 13.04 0.04 0.72
N GLY A 119 12.56 -1.12 0.27
CA GLY A 119 12.85 -1.72 -1.04
C GLY A 119 11.74 -1.53 -2.09
N GLY A 120 10.61 -0.92 -1.71
CA GLY A 120 9.47 -0.71 -2.61
C GLY A 120 8.21 -1.49 -2.22
N MET A 121 7.08 -1.04 -2.77
CA MET A 121 5.82 -1.77 -2.75
C MET A 121 5.73 -2.66 -3.99
N PHE A 122 5.78 -3.98 -3.81
CA PHE A 122 5.74 -4.95 -4.92
C PHE A 122 4.28 -5.27 -5.34
N PRO A 123 4.02 -5.71 -6.58
CA PRO A 123 2.65 -5.91 -7.06
C PRO A 123 1.81 -6.87 -6.22
N HIS A 124 2.39 -7.96 -5.71
CA HIS A 124 1.65 -8.90 -4.87
C HIS A 124 1.39 -8.34 -3.47
N MET A 125 2.39 -7.69 -2.86
CA MET A 125 2.24 -6.94 -1.61
C MET A 125 1.13 -5.88 -1.73
N ALA A 126 1.14 -5.07 -2.79
CA ALA A 126 0.15 -4.03 -3.04
C ALA A 126 -1.28 -4.59 -3.11
N ARG A 127 -1.48 -5.72 -3.80
CA ARG A 127 -2.79 -6.38 -3.88
C ARG A 127 -3.28 -6.82 -2.52
N THR A 128 -2.42 -7.46 -1.74
CA THR A 128 -2.79 -7.94 -0.41
C THR A 128 -3.08 -6.77 0.53
N ALA A 129 -2.28 -5.70 0.48
CA ALA A 129 -2.55 -4.47 1.23
C ALA A 129 -3.93 -3.88 0.89
N LEU A 130 -4.26 -3.77 -0.41
CA LEU A 130 -5.57 -3.27 -0.86
C LEU A 130 -6.72 -4.18 -0.42
N ARG A 131 -6.52 -5.51 -0.43
CA ARG A 131 -7.53 -6.47 0.06
C ARG A 131 -7.76 -6.35 1.55
N ILE A 132 -6.71 -6.21 2.35
CA ILE A 132 -6.82 -5.98 3.79
C ILE A 132 -7.66 -4.73 4.05
N VAL A 133 -7.34 -3.61 3.39
CA VAL A 133 -8.11 -2.36 3.52
C VAL A 133 -9.57 -2.56 3.12
N ALA A 134 -9.83 -3.20 1.97
CA ALA A 134 -11.19 -3.45 1.51
C ALA A 134 -11.98 -4.35 2.47
N ASP A 135 -11.34 -5.37 3.05
CA ASP A 135 -11.97 -6.29 4.00
C ASP A 135 -12.30 -5.60 5.32
N GLU A 136 -11.40 -4.80 5.88
CA GLU A 136 -11.68 -4.05 7.10
C GLU A 136 -12.76 -2.98 6.87
N LEU A 137 -12.77 -2.32 5.70
CA LEU A 137 -13.86 -1.42 5.32
C LEU A 137 -15.21 -2.15 5.28
N ARG A 138 -15.26 -3.34 4.66
CA ARG A 138 -16.48 -4.17 4.62
C ARG A 138 -16.92 -4.62 6.02
N LYS A 139 -15.98 -5.01 6.89
CA LYS A 139 -16.26 -5.39 8.29
C LYS A 139 -16.81 -4.22 9.10
N ALA A 140 -16.30 -3.00 8.88
CA ALA A 140 -16.84 -1.77 9.44
C ALA A 140 -18.19 -1.34 8.82
N GLY A 141 -18.68 -2.05 7.79
CA GLY A 141 -19.93 -1.76 7.12
C GLY A 141 -19.83 -0.69 6.02
N VAL A 142 -18.63 -0.25 5.66
CA VAL A 142 -18.39 0.61 4.49
C VAL A 142 -18.45 -0.28 3.25
N ARG A 143 -19.50 -0.13 2.44
CA ARG A 143 -19.74 -0.94 1.25
C ARG A 143 -19.30 -0.26 -0.05
N GLN A 144 -19.19 1.06 -0.04
CA GLN A 144 -18.78 1.88 -1.17
C GLN A 144 -17.70 2.83 -0.71
N ALA A 145 -16.53 2.77 -1.36
CA ALA A 145 -15.41 3.64 -1.09
C ALA A 145 -14.50 3.69 -2.33
N HIS A 146 -13.66 4.72 -2.39
CA HIS A 146 -12.62 4.85 -3.41
C HIS A 146 -11.25 4.93 -2.74
N LEU A 147 -10.37 3.99 -3.09
CA LEU A 147 -9.00 3.89 -2.59
C LEU A 147 -8.06 4.56 -3.59
N PHE A 148 -7.16 5.42 -3.11
CA PHE A 148 -6.20 6.13 -3.97
C PHE A 148 -4.91 6.44 -3.23
N THR A 149 -3.82 6.66 -3.97
CA THR A 149 -2.60 7.28 -3.42
C THR A 149 -2.59 8.74 -3.80
N ARG A 150 -2.40 9.63 -2.82
CA ARG A 150 -2.24 11.06 -3.11
C ARG A 150 -0.92 11.26 -3.86
N PRO A 151 -0.88 12.15 -4.86
CA PRO A 151 0.39 12.59 -5.40
C PRO A 151 1.26 13.10 -4.25
N ALA A 152 2.53 12.70 -4.22
CA ALA A 152 3.48 13.34 -3.31
C ALA A 152 3.38 14.87 -3.54
N PRO A 153 3.34 15.70 -2.49
CA PRO A 153 3.36 17.13 -2.68
C PRO A 153 4.58 17.48 -3.52
N HIS A 154 4.36 18.12 -4.67
CA HIS A 154 5.44 18.68 -5.46
C HIS A 154 6.18 19.66 -4.53
N THR A 155 7.38 19.31 -4.09
CA THR A 155 8.31 20.31 -3.58
C THR A 155 8.60 21.23 -4.75
N ALA A 156 7.91 22.36 -4.79
CA ALA A 156 8.35 23.49 -5.58
C ALA A 156 9.74 23.85 -5.04
N ASP A 157 10.75 23.75 -5.90
CA ASP A 157 12.12 24.18 -5.64
C ASP A 157 12.14 25.52 -4.88
N ARG A 158 12.91 25.54 -3.80
CA ARG A 158 13.38 26.78 -3.16
C ARG A 158 14.82 27.02 -3.54
#